data_AF-A0A6N8XI07-F1
#
_entry.id   AF-A0A6N8XI07-F1
#
_cell.length_a   1.000
_cell.length_b   1.000
_cell.length_c   1.000
_cell.angle_alpha   90.00
_cell.angle_beta   90.00
_cell.angle_gamma   90.00
#
_symmetry.space_group_name_H-M   'P 1'
#
loop_
_entity.id
_entity.type
_entity.pdbx_description
1 polymer ?
#
loop_
_entity_poly.entity_id
_entity_poly.type
_entity_poly.pdbx_seq_one_letter_code
_entity_poly.pdbx_strand_id
1 'polypeptide(L)' 'MADSANQGTSNPENQEPIDFEAALAELEELVGKMEAGSLSLEESLAAFERGIKLTRECQSALRSAEMR' A
#
# COMPACT_ATOMS: atom_id res chain seq x y z
N MET A 1 -42.05 16.06 -17.72
CA MET A 1 -40.92 17.01 -17.60
C MET A 1 -40.85 17.45 -16.15
N ALA A 2 -40.02 16.78 -15.36
CA ALA A 2 -39.62 17.19 -14.03
C ALA A 2 -38.14 16.78 -13.89
N ASP A 3 -37.28 17.77 -14.04
CA ASP A 3 -35.84 17.70 -13.81
C ASP A 3 -35.56 17.22 -12.37
N SER A 4 -34.96 16.04 -12.24
CA SER A 4 -34.30 15.62 -11.01
C SER A 4 -32.81 15.77 -11.20
N ALA A 5 -32.31 16.94 -10.80
CA ALA A 5 -30.93 17.15 -10.46
C ALA A 5 -30.58 16.28 -9.24
N ASN A 6 -29.66 15.34 -9.41
CA ASN A 6 -28.81 14.90 -8.31
C ASN A 6 -27.39 14.69 -8.84
N GLN A 7 -26.60 15.75 -8.71
CA GLN A 7 -25.17 15.72 -8.92
C GLN A 7 -24.56 14.85 -7.81
N GLY A 8 -24.12 13.64 -8.17
CA GLY A 8 -23.26 12.84 -7.32
C GLY A 8 -21.91 13.55 -7.17
N THR A 9 -21.75 14.33 -6.11
CA THR A 9 -20.47 14.90 -5.71
C THR A 9 -19.54 13.79 -5.25
N SER A 10 -18.71 13.26 -6.16
CA SER A 10 -17.54 12.46 -5.77
C SER A 10 -16.51 13.40 -5.17
N ASN A 11 -16.52 13.53 -3.84
CA ASN A 11 -15.54 14.30 -3.09
C ASN A 11 -14.12 13.73 -3.33
N PRO A 12 -13.15 14.52 -3.84
CA PRO A 12 -11.81 14.01 -4.13
C PRO A 12 -10.89 13.92 -2.89
N GLU A 13 -11.42 14.09 -1.68
CA GLU A 13 -10.62 14.11 -0.44
C GLU A 13 -10.48 12.75 0.25
N ASN A 14 -11.10 11.69 -0.26
CA ASN A 14 -10.88 10.33 0.28
C ASN A 14 -9.72 9.65 -0.45
N GLN A 15 -8.54 10.28 -0.42
CA GLN A 15 -7.31 9.51 -0.59
C GLN A 15 -7.20 8.67 0.67
N GLU A 16 -7.64 7.41 0.60
CA GLU A 16 -7.51 6.49 1.72
C GLU A 16 -6.07 6.58 2.22
N PRO A 17 -5.85 6.85 3.53
CA PRO A 17 -4.51 6.81 4.08
C PRO A 17 -3.95 5.44 3.73
N ILE A 18 -2.76 5.43 3.13
CA ILE A 18 -1.99 4.19 2.92
C ILE A 18 -2.14 3.37 4.20
N ASP A 19 -2.74 2.19 4.09
CA ASP A 19 -2.97 1.33 5.25
C ASP A 19 -1.62 0.79 5.69
N PHE A 20 -1.01 1.52 6.63
CA PHE A 20 0.31 1.24 7.15
C PHE A 20 0.38 -0.17 7.74
N GLU A 21 -0.67 -0.59 8.45
CA GLU A 21 -0.71 -1.91 9.08
C GLU A 21 -0.75 -3.01 8.01
N ALA A 22 -1.55 -2.84 6.96
CA ALA A 22 -1.59 -3.79 5.86
C ALA A 22 -0.25 -3.86 5.10
N ALA A 23 0.36 -2.71 4.79
CA ALA A 23 1.65 -2.66 4.10
C ALA A 23 2.79 -3.26 4.93
N LEU A 24 2.77 -3.05 6.26
CA LEU A 24 3.73 -3.64 7.18
C LEU A 24 3.56 -5.16 7.27
N ALA A 25 2.32 -5.66 7.41
CA ALA A 25 2.04 -7.09 7.46
C ALA A 25 2.48 -7.81 6.18
N GLU A 26 2.23 -7.22 5.02
CA GLU A 26 2.70 -7.78 3.75
C GLU A 26 4.23 -7.81 3.65
N LEU A 27 4.90 -6.78 4.16
CA LEU A 27 6.36 -6.71 4.19
C LEU A 27 6.96 -7.80 5.08
N GLU A 28 6.36 -8.05 6.25
CA GLU A 28 6.77 -9.11 7.18
C GLU A 28 6.61 -10.51 6.55
N GLU A 29 5.46 -10.77 5.90
CA GLU A 29 5.22 -12.03 5.20
C GLU A 29 6.24 -12.24 4.06
N LEU A 30 6.54 -11.17 3.32
CA LEU A 30 7.50 -11.20 2.23
C LEU A 30 8.93 -11.50 2.73
N VAL A 31 9.37 -10.85 3.80
CA VAL A 31 10.66 -11.14 4.44
C VAL A 31 10.71 -12.59 4.91
N GLY A 32 9.65 -13.09 5.55
CA GLY A 32 9.57 -14.48 5.97
C GLY A 32 9.73 -15.48 4.80
N LYS A 33 9.12 -15.18 3.64
CA LYS A 33 9.29 -16.00 2.43
C LYS A 33 10.72 -15.95 1.89
N MET A 34 11.37 -14.79 1.92
CA MET A 34 12.75 -14.63 1.48
C MET A 34 13.74 -15.36 2.40
N GLU A 35 13.51 -15.34 3.71
CA GLU A 35 14.34 -16.03 4.71
C GLU A 35 14.17 -17.55 4.67
N ALA A 36 12.99 -18.05 4.27
CA ALA A 36 12.74 -19.48 4.11
C ALA A 36 13.59 -20.12 2.99
N GLY A 37 14.11 -19.33 2.05
CA GLY A 37 15.06 -19.78 1.03
C GLY A 37 14.48 -20.72 -0.05
N SER A 38 13.16 -20.83 -0.15
CA SER A 38 12.47 -21.68 -1.13
C SER A 38 12.11 -20.96 -2.44
N LEU A 39 12.40 -19.66 -2.56
CA LEU A 39 12.10 -18.86 -3.74
C LEU A 39 13.11 -19.13 -4.86
N SER A 40 12.61 -19.22 -6.08
CA SER A 40 13.46 -19.13 -7.27
C SER A 40 14.09 -17.73 -7.39
N LEU A 41 15.08 -17.59 -8.28
CA LEU A 41 15.72 -16.29 -8.53
C LEU A 41 14.72 -15.22 -8.99
N GLU A 42 13.80 -15.58 -9.90
CA GLU A 42 12.78 -14.65 -10.41
C GLU A 42 11.81 -14.23 -9.30
N GLU A 43 11.35 -15.18 -8.48
CA GLU A 43 10.49 -14.89 -7.33
C GLU A 43 11.24 -14.05 -6.28
N SER A 44 12.53 -14.28 -6.08
CA SER A 44 13.35 -13.49 -5.15
C SER A 44 13.50 -12.05 -5.61
N LEU A 45 13.67 -11.82 -6.92
CA LEU A 45 13.72 -10.47 -7.50
C LEU A 45 12.37 -9.76 -7.39
N ALA A 46 11.28 -10.46 -7.73
CA ALA A 46 9.93 -9.92 -7.60
C ALA A 46 9.59 -9.58 -6.13
N ALA A 47 9.98 -10.47 -5.20
CA ALA A 47 9.81 -10.22 -3.77
C ALA A 47 10.59 -8.99 -3.33
N PHE A 48 11.86 -8.88 -3.72
CA PHE A 48 12.69 -7.73 -3.40
C PHE A 48 12.08 -6.41 -3.90
N GLU A 49 11.63 -6.35 -5.16
CA GLU A 49 10.98 -5.16 -5.71
C GLU A 49 9.71 -4.79 -4.93
N ARG A 50 8.89 -5.78 -4.57
CA ARG A 50 7.70 -5.55 -3.74
C ARG A 50 8.07 -5.02 -2.36
N GLY A 51 9.08 -5.58 -1.71
CA GLY A 51 9.58 -5.13 -0.41
C GLY A 51 10.06 -3.67 -0.43
N ILE A 52 10.75 -3.26 -1.49
CA ILE A 52 11.17 -1.86 -1.67
C ILE A 52 9.96 -0.93 -1.80
N LYS A 53 8.92 -1.35 -2.54
CA LYS A 53 7.68 -0.58 -2.68
C LYS A 53 6.94 -0.44 -1.34
N LEU A 54 6.74 -1.54 -0.62
CA LEU A 54 6.08 -1.55 0.68
C LEU A 54 6.83 -0.67 1.70
N THR A 55 8.16 -0.76 1.73
CA THR A 55 8.99 0.10 2.62
C THR A 55 8.75 1.59 2.34
N ARG A 56 8.65 1.99 1.07
CA ARG A 56 8.37 3.38 0.69
C ARG A 56 6.97 3.82 1.08
N GLU A 57 5.98 2.94 0.92
CA GLU A 57 4.60 3.16 1.33
C GLU A 57 4.50 3.38 2.84
N CYS A 58 5.12 2.50 3.64
CA CYS A 58 5.19 2.64 5.09
C CYS A 58 5.84 3.96 5.52
N GLN A 59 6.99 4.30 4.93
CA GLN A 59 7.67 5.58 5.22
C GLN A 59 6.81 6.80 4.84
N SER A 60 6.04 6.70 3.74
CA SER A 60 5.14 7.78 3.34
C SER A 60 3.99 7.95 4.32
N ALA A 61 3.39 6.84 4.78
CA ALA A 61 2.33 6.87 5.77
C ALA A 61 2.82 7.49 7.10
N LEU A 62 4.01 7.11 7.57
CA LEU A 62 4.63 7.68 8.77
C LEU A 62 4.86 9.20 8.63
N ARG A 63 5.45 9.64 7.49
CA ARG A 63 5.64 11.08 7.23
C ARG A 63 4.31 11.84 7.20
N SER A 64 3.28 11.27 6.59
CA SER A 64 1.95 11.89 6.54
C SER A 64 1.32 11.99 7.94
N ALA A 65 1.55 11.02 8.81
CA ALA A 65 1.10 11.05 10.20
C ALA A 65 1.85 12.09 11.04
N GLU A 66 3.17 12.21 10.87
CA GLU A 66 4.01 13.19 11.58
C GLU A 66 3.73 14.66 11.18
N MET A 67 3.27 14.89 9.95
CA MET A 67 2.93 16.23 9.44
C MET A 67 1.52 16.72 9.87
N ARG A 68 0.72 15.87 10.52
CA ARG A 68 -0.65 16.19 10.94
C ARG A 68 -0.69 16.76 12.35
#